data_AF-A0A317CJ67-F1
#
_entry.id   AF-A0A317CJ67-F1
#
_cell.length_a   1.000
_cell.length_b   1.000
_cell.length_c   1.000
_cell.angle_alpha   90.00
_cell.angle_beta   90.00
_cell.angle_gamma   90.00
#
_symmetry.space_group_name_H-M   'P 1'
#
loop_
_entity.id
_entity.type
_entity.pdbx_description
1 polymer ?
#
loop_
_entity_poly.entity_id
_entity_poly.type
_entity_poly.pdbx_seq_one_letter_code
_entity_poly.pdbx_strand_id
1 'polypeptide(L)'
;MPVAKEAVTFLFGIALISTSSYTFADSMPLNNHSQNIDGYSLTLSNDNSECELITGTDDKKTSLALPLTPPCYWITKPESEEAQHYAYASEEISHVFLVAGTALEWSDEKKEYNKLPIDAYCSQYLQGITIQSGEVIISGEKMDAPNCIGQDIDEKVFNGVALGKATEETAEIDKLKPENKEGLFDSIKKTFKQLFSSEEETPQSN
;
A
#
# COMPACT_ATOMS: atom_id res chain seq x y z
N MET A 1 -56.72 -59.09 -16.78
CA MET A 1 -55.77 -59.73 -15.83
C MET A 1 -54.39 -59.73 -16.47
N PRO A 2 -53.32 -59.46 -15.69
CA PRO A 2 -52.21 -58.58 -16.10
C PRO A 2 -50.89 -59.33 -16.27
N VAL A 3 -49.92 -58.77 -17.00
CA VAL A 3 -48.50 -58.85 -16.63
C VAL A 3 -47.78 -57.59 -17.12
N ALA A 4 -47.31 -56.78 -16.16
CA ALA A 4 -46.42 -55.65 -16.37
C ALA A 4 -45.00 -56.14 -16.73
N LYS A 5 -44.30 -55.40 -17.59
CA LYS A 5 -42.85 -55.49 -17.75
C LYS A 5 -42.28 -54.09 -17.66
N GLU A 6 -41.57 -53.85 -16.57
CA GLU A 6 -40.69 -52.70 -16.38
C GLU A 6 -39.42 -52.87 -17.22
N ALA A 7 -38.87 -51.77 -17.75
CA ALA A 7 -37.42 -51.67 -17.93
C ALA A 7 -36.95 -50.21 -18.04
N VAL A 8 -36.33 -49.76 -16.94
CA VAL A 8 -35.01 -49.11 -16.87
C VAL A 8 -34.81 -47.81 -17.66
N THR A 9 -35.06 -46.68 -16.99
CA THR A 9 -34.50 -45.37 -17.34
C THR A 9 -33.06 -45.26 -16.82
N PHE A 10 -32.08 -45.24 -17.73
CA PHE A 10 -30.69 -44.90 -17.42
C PHE A 10 -30.55 -43.39 -17.23
N LEU A 11 -30.32 -42.95 -15.98
CA LEU A 11 -29.88 -41.59 -15.65
C LEU A 11 -28.35 -41.51 -15.76
N PHE A 12 -27.85 -40.90 -16.82
CA PHE A 12 -26.45 -40.45 -16.90
C PHE A 12 -26.30 -39.19 -16.03
N GLY A 13 -25.75 -39.35 -14.84
CA GLY A 13 -25.32 -38.23 -14.00
C GLY A 13 -24.02 -37.62 -14.54
N ILE A 14 -24.11 -36.44 -15.16
CA ILE A 14 -22.94 -35.63 -15.49
C ILE A 14 -22.54 -34.88 -14.22
N ALA A 15 -21.48 -35.34 -13.56
CA ALA A 15 -20.85 -34.60 -12.47
C ALA A 15 -20.06 -33.42 -13.05
N LEU A 16 -20.64 -32.22 -12.97
CA LEU A 16 -19.95 -30.95 -13.23
C LEU A 16 -18.98 -30.69 -12.07
N ILE A 17 -17.71 -31.04 -12.26
CA ILE A 17 -16.63 -30.62 -11.37
C ILE A 17 -16.25 -29.20 -11.79
N SER A 18 -16.84 -28.20 -11.13
CA SER A 18 -16.44 -26.80 -11.26
C SER A 18 -15.11 -26.61 -10.54
N THR A 19 -13.99 -26.76 -11.25
CA THR A 19 -12.69 -26.27 -10.78
C THR A 19 -12.65 -24.76 -11.01
N SER A 20 -13.00 -23.99 -9.99
CA SER A 20 -12.75 -22.56 -9.93
C SER A 20 -11.24 -22.34 -9.78
N SER A 21 -10.58 -22.10 -10.91
CA SER A 21 -9.21 -21.57 -10.93
C SER A 21 -9.29 -20.09 -10.55
N TYR A 22 -9.03 -19.76 -9.29
CA TYR A 22 -8.71 -18.40 -8.90
C TYR A 22 -7.25 -18.14 -9.27
N THR A 23 -7.02 -17.64 -10.48
CA THR A 23 -5.75 -16.98 -10.83
C THR A 23 -5.85 -15.54 -10.36
N PHE A 24 -5.34 -15.24 -9.17
CA PHE A 24 -4.98 -13.88 -8.80
C PHE A 24 -3.63 -13.61 -9.46
N ALA A 25 -3.65 -13.00 -10.64
CA ALA A 25 -2.45 -12.46 -11.24
C ALA A 25 -2.02 -11.28 -10.37
N ASP A 26 -0.82 -11.37 -9.80
CA ASP A 26 -0.10 -10.26 -9.18
C ASP A 26 0.03 -9.18 -10.26
N SER A 27 -0.89 -8.21 -10.26
CA SER A 27 -0.99 -7.23 -11.34
C SER A 27 0.12 -6.20 -11.14
N MET A 28 1.30 -6.50 -11.68
CA MET A 28 2.37 -5.53 -11.81
C MET A 28 1.82 -4.26 -12.51
N PRO A 29 2.27 -3.05 -12.12
CA PRO A 29 1.85 -1.83 -12.80
C PRO A 29 2.11 -1.94 -14.30
N LEU A 30 1.16 -1.47 -15.11
CA LEU A 30 1.35 -1.38 -16.56
C LEU A 30 2.60 -0.55 -16.89
N ASN A 31 3.26 -0.90 -17.99
CA ASN A 31 4.35 -0.09 -18.52
C ASN A 31 3.82 1.27 -18.99
N ASN A 32 4.46 2.31 -18.47
CA ASN A 32 4.32 3.72 -18.81
C ASN A 32 2.90 4.32 -18.63
N HIS A 33 2.72 5.11 -17.56
CA HIS A 33 1.44 5.77 -17.25
C HIS A 33 1.54 7.29 -17.41
N SER A 34 0.62 7.87 -18.19
CA SER A 34 0.60 9.30 -18.51
C SER A 34 -0.61 9.99 -17.88
N GLN A 35 -0.39 11.19 -17.37
CA GLN A 35 -1.40 12.08 -16.80
C GLN A 35 -1.29 13.42 -17.49
N ASN A 36 -2.42 14.07 -17.79
CA ASN A 36 -2.43 15.42 -18.33
C ASN A 36 -3.09 16.35 -17.32
N ILE A 37 -2.37 17.38 -16.88
CA ILE A 37 -2.89 18.35 -15.93
C ILE A 37 -2.45 19.77 -16.31
N ASP A 38 -3.40 20.71 -16.38
CA ASP A 38 -3.14 22.12 -16.70
C ASP A 38 -2.22 22.36 -17.92
N GLY A 39 -2.32 21.48 -18.92
CA GLY A 39 -1.51 21.52 -20.15
C GLY A 39 -0.12 20.87 -20.05
N TYR A 40 0.25 20.31 -18.90
CA TYR A 40 1.44 19.49 -18.70
C TYR A 40 1.10 18.02 -18.93
N SER A 41 1.88 17.36 -19.79
CA SER A 41 1.88 15.90 -19.88
C SER A 41 2.94 15.35 -18.93
N LEU A 42 2.53 14.54 -17.95
CA LEU A 42 3.38 13.87 -16.97
C LEU A 42 3.36 12.37 -17.25
N THR A 43 4.43 11.82 -17.80
CA THR A 43 4.51 10.40 -18.14
C THR A 43 5.62 9.73 -17.33
N LEU A 44 5.27 8.70 -16.56
CA LEU A 44 6.28 7.83 -15.95
C LEU A 44 6.77 6.82 -16.98
N SER A 45 8.08 6.69 -17.10
CA SER A 45 8.74 5.65 -17.88
C SER A 45 9.39 4.62 -16.97
N ASN A 46 9.11 3.34 -17.23
CA ASN A 46 9.65 2.18 -16.52
C ASN A 46 10.65 1.39 -17.37
N ASP A 47 11.09 1.94 -18.51
CA ASP A 47 11.87 1.21 -19.52
C ASP A 47 13.37 1.07 -19.17
N ASN A 48 13.87 1.91 -18.25
CA ASN A 48 15.28 1.97 -17.87
C ASN A 48 15.55 1.33 -16.49
N SER A 49 16.79 1.38 -16.01
CA SER A 49 17.13 0.89 -14.65
C SER A 49 16.59 1.76 -13.52
N GLU A 50 16.28 3.01 -13.84
CA GLU A 50 15.68 4.00 -12.94
C GLU A 50 14.39 4.50 -13.60
N CYS A 51 13.43 4.90 -12.77
CA CYS A 51 12.21 5.51 -13.27
C CYS A 51 12.48 6.92 -13.78
N GLU A 52 11.85 7.29 -14.88
CA GLU A 52 11.97 8.62 -15.45
C GLU A 52 10.60 9.30 -15.51
N LEU A 53 10.56 10.58 -15.17
CA LEU A 53 9.43 11.45 -15.43
C LEU A 53 9.68 12.24 -16.71
N ILE A 54 8.95 11.88 -17.75
CA ILE A 54 8.89 12.66 -18.98
C ILE A 54 7.79 13.70 -18.80
N THR A 55 8.18 14.97 -18.76
CA THR A 55 7.29 16.10 -18.51
C THR A 55 7.45 17.21 -19.54
N GLY A 56 6.36 17.90 -19.87
CA GLY A 56 6.39 19.11 -20.67
C GLY A 56 5.11 19.33 -21.46
N THR A 57 5.19 20.20 -22.47
CA THR A 57 4.13 20.42 -23.45
C THR A 57 4.37 19.57 -24.69
N ASP A 58 3.39 19.46 -25.58
CA ASP A 58 3.50 18.66 -26.81
C ASP A 58 4.74 19.02 -27.66
N ASP A 59 5.14 20.29 -27.65
CA ASP A 59 6.26 20.81 -28.43
C ASP A 59 7.62 20.70 -27.71
N LYS A 60 7.64 20.52 -26.39
CA LYS A 60 8.87 20.47 -25.60
C LYS A 60 8.72 19.54 -24.40
N LYS A 61 9.35 18.38 -24.50
CA LYS A 61 9.45 17.38 -23.42
C LYS A 61 10.84 17.38 -22.81
N THR A 62 10.89 17.21 -21.50
CA THR A 62 12.09 17.03 -20.70
C THR A 62 11.96 15.69 -19.97
N SER A 63 13.04 14.91 -19.91
CA SER A 63 13.09 13.73 -19.04
C SER A 63 13.82 14.09 -17.76
N LEU A 64 13.25 13.71 -16.62
CA LEU A 64 13.82 13.90 -15.30
C LEU A 64 13.95 12.53 -14.62
N ALA A 65 15.16 12.18 -14.18
CA ALA A 65 15.38 10.92 -13.47
C ALA A 65 14.76 10.98 -12.07
N LEU A 66 14.06 9.93 -11.68
CA LEU A 66 13.55 9.71 -10.33
C LEU A 66 14.48 8.72 -9.60
N PRO A 67 14.83 8.94 -8.33
CA PRO A 67 15.70 8.04 -7.55
C PRO A 67 14.97 6.76 -7.09
N LEU A 68 14.14 6.20 -7.97
CA LEU A 68 13.30 5.02 -7.78
C LEU A 68 13.66 3.98 -8.84
N THR A 69 13.61 2.70 -8.47
CA THR A 69 13.80 1.61 -9.43
C THR A 69 12.44 1.11 -9.91
N PRO A 70 12.28 0.78 -11.21
CA PRO A 70 11.01 0.27 -11.71
C PRO A 70 10.56 -1.04 -11.04
N PRO A 71 9.25 -1.36 -11.10
CA PRO A 71 8.19 -0.53 -11.69
C PRO A 71 7.75 0.62 -10.76
N CYS A 72 7.56 1.79 -11.35
CA CYS A 72 7.00 2.97 -10.73
C CYS A 72 5.56 3.21 -11.17
N TYR A 73 4.76 3.74 -10.26
CA TYR A 73 3.35 4.03 -10.49
C TYR A 73 2.92 5.29 -9.74
N TRP A 74 1.89 5.95 -10.27
CA TRP A 74 1.26 7.08 -9.61
C TRP A 74 0.43 6.60 -8.43
N ILE A 75 0.45 7.35 -7.34
CA ILE A 75 -0.54 7.16 -6.28
C ILE A 75 -1.90 7.59 -6.82
N THR A 76 -2.89 6.70 -6.75
CA THR A 76 -4.26 6.96 -7.20
C THR A 76 -5.24 6.66 -6.09
N LYS A 77 -6.45 7.21 -6.20
CA LYS A 77 -7.55 6.82 -5.31
C LYS A 77 -8.07 5.42 -5.69
N PRO A 78 -8.62 4.62 -4.75
CA PRO A 78 -9.08 3.25 -5.00
C PRO A 78 -10.10 3.09 -6.15
N GLU A 79 -10.79 4.16 -6.53
CA GLU A 79 -11.81 4.17 -7.58
C GLU A 79 -11.43 5.05 -8.79
N SER A 80 -10.17 5.45 -8.90
CA SER A 80 -9.67 6.32 -9.99
C SER A 80 -8.34 5.83 -10.54
N GLU A 81 -8.17 5.98 -11.85
CA GLU A 81 -6.89 5.81 -12.55
C GLU A 81 -6.13 7.14 -12.66
N GLU A 82 -6.75 8.24 -12.23
CA GLU A 82 -6.11 9.56 -12.16
C GLU A 82 -5.19 9.62 -10.95
N ALA A 83 -4.00 10.18 -11.17
CA ALA A 83 -3.05 10.41 -10.10
C ALA A 83 -3.66 11.36 -9.07
N GLN A 84 -3.62 10.96 -7.81
CA GLN A 84 -4.03 11.81 -6.71
C GLN A 84 -3.06 12.99 -6.61
N HIS A 85 -3.64 14.19 -6.47
CA HIS A 85 -2.87 15.41 -6.30
C HIS A 85 -3.61 16.45 -5.47
N TYR A 86 -2.84 17.38 -4.90
CA TYR A 86 -3.34 18.47 -4.07
C TYR A 86 -2.66 19.79 -4.44
N ALA A 87 -3.35 20.91 -4.19
CA ALA A 87 -2.83 22.26 -4.42
C ALA A 87 -2.56 22.95 -3.09
N TYR A 88 -1.45 23.68 -3.00
CA TYR A 88 -1.04 24.42 -1.79
C TYR A 88 -0.76 25.87 -2.13
N ALA A 89 -1.82 26.69 -2.13
CA ALA A 89 -1.77 28.07 -2.58
C ALA A 89 -0.82 28.96 -1.75
N SER A 90 -0.63 28.66 -0.46
CA SER A 90 0.31 29.43 0.39
C SER A 90 1.77 29.29 -0.03
N GLU A 91 2.11 28.19 -0.72
CA GLU A 91 3.45 27.87 -1.20
C GLU A 91 3.58 28.09 -2.72
N GLU A 92 2.57 28.67 -3.37
CA GLU A 92 2.51 28.86 -4.83
C GLU A 92 2.58 27.54 -5.63
N ILE A 93 2.19 26.42 -5.01
CA ILE A 93 2.20 25.09 -5.63
C ILE A 93 0.80 24.78 -6.17
N SER A 94 0.69 24.57 -7.48
CA SER A 94 -0.59 24.22 -8.13
C SER A 94 -0.91 22.74 -7.98
N HIS A 95 0.10 21.87 -8.03
CA HIS A 95 -0.09 20.43 -7.87
C HIS A 95 1.08 19.78 -7.13
N VAL A 96 0.75 18.86 -6.23
CA VAL A 96 1.67 17.91 -5.63
C VAL A 96 1.20 16.51 -5.96
N PHE A 97 2.09 15.71 -6.52
CA PHE A 97 1.90 14.31 -6.83
C PHE A 97 2.87 13.45 -6.02
N LEU A 98 2.51 12.18 -5.89
CA LEU A 98 3.38 11.14 -5.35
C LEU A 98 3.55 10.04 -6.39
N VAL A 99 4.80 9.60 -6.53
CA VAL A 99 5.18 8.43 -7.32
C VAL A 99 5.75 7.39 -6.39
N ALA A 100 5.21 6.19 -6.48
CA ALA A 100 5.71 5.02 -5.78
C ALA A 100 6.68 4.24 -6.67
N GLY A 101 7.73 3.67 -6.08
CA GLY A 101 8.68 2.84 -6.81
C GLY A 101 9.66 2.09 -5.90
N THR A 102 10.44 1.22 -6.52
CA THR A 102 11.29 0.21 -5.89
C THR A 102 10.49 -0.87 -5.19
N ALA A 103 10.60 -2.11 -5.65
CA ALA A 103 9.87 -3.26 -5.11
C ALA A 103 10.09 -3.44 -3.60
N LEU A 104 9.00 -3.71 -2.89
CA LEU A 104 9.03 -4.00 -1.46
C LEU A 104 9.30 -5.49 -1.21
N GLU A 105 10.54 -5.82 -0.86
CA GLU A 105 11.00 -7.19 -0.60
C GLU A 105 10.68 -7.68 0.84
N TRP A 106 9.52 -7.32 1.36
CA TRP A 106 9.07 -7.75 2.69
C TRP A 106 8.37 -9.10 2.61
N SER A 107 8.55 -9.94 3.64
CA SER A 107 7.77 -11.17 3.80
C SER A 107 6.29 -10.87 4.02
N ASP A 108 5.42 -11.81 3.68
CA ASP A 108 3.97 -11.70 3.89
C ASP A 108 3.63 -11.43 5.36
N GLU A 109 4.32 -12.08 6.30
CA GLU A 109 4.16 -11.83 7.74
C GLU A 109 4.44 -10.36 8.10
N LYS A 110 5.47 -9.77 7.50
CA LYS A 110 5.81 -8.36 7.74
C LYS A 110 4.80 -7.43 7.07
N LYS A 111 4.34 -7.76 5.85
CA LYS A 111 3.27 -7.01 5.17
C LYS A 111 1.98 -7.03 6.00
N GLU A 112 1.55 -8.21 6.45
CA GLU A 112 0.36 -8.38 7.28
C GLU A 112 0.47 -7.62 8.61
N TYR A 113 1.61 -7.71 9.29
CA TYR A 113 1.88 -6.94 10.51
C TYR A 113 1.72 -5.42 10.30
N ASN A 114 2.16 -4.92 9.14
CA ASN A 114 2.05 -3.52 8.75
C ASN A 114 0.74 -3.19 8.02
N LYS A 115 -0.23 -4.13 7.97
CA LYS A 115 -1.53 -3.99 7.30
C LYS A 115 -1.43 -3.65 5.81
N LEU A 116 -0.37 -4.12 5.16
CA LEU A 116 -0.22 -4.06 3.71
C LEU A 116 -0.87 -5.30 3.08
N PRO A 117 -1.53 -5.16 1.92
CA PRO A 117 -2.04 -6.29 1.17
C PRO A 117 -0.88 -7.22 0.78
N ILE A 118 -1.07 -8.51 1.05
CA ILE A 118 -0.10 -9.56 0.67
C ILE A 118 -0.20 -9.93 -0.82
N ASP A 119 -1.36 -9.70 -1.43
CA ASP A 119 -1.70 -10.12 -2.80
C ASP A 119 -1.54 -8.99 -3.83
N ALA A 120 -0.90 -7.88 -3.45
CA ALA A 120 -0.74 -6.70 -4.31
C ALA A 120 0.73 -6.32 -4.45
N TYR A 121 1.06 -5.70 -5.58
CA TYR A 121 2.36 -5.09 -5.79
C TYR A 121 2.54 -3.89 -4.85
N CYS A 122 3.64 -3.91 -4.10
CA CYS A 122 4.02 -2.86 -3.16
C CYS A 122 5.42 -2.35 -3.46
N SER A 123 5.59 -1.06 -3.21
CA SER A 123 6.85 -0.33 -3.33
C SER A 123 7.35 0.11 -1.98
N GLN A 124 8.67 0.27 -1.83
CA GLN A 124 9.30 0.75 -0.61
C GLN A 124 9.28 2.27 -0.50
N TYR A 125 9.47 3.00 -1.61
CA TYR A 125 9.71 4.43 -1.57
C TYR A 125 8.63 5.23 -2.29
N LEU A 126 8.41 6.45 -1.78
CA LEU A 126 7.63 7.49 -2.44
C LEU A 126 8.54 8.66 -2.84
N GLN A 127 8.25 9.27 -3.98
CA GLN A 127 8.91 10.45 -4.50
C GLN A 127 7.88 11.55 -4.76
N GLY A 128 8.13 12.74 -4.22
CA GLY A 128 7.30 13.90 -4.44
C GLY A 128 7.60 14.57 -5.78
N ILE A 129 6.56 15.00 -6.48
CA ILE A 129 6.65 15.86 -7.67
C ILE A 129 5.73 17.03 -7.47
N THR A 130 6.22 18.26 -7.66
CA THR A 130 5.44 19.48 -7.50
C THR A 130 5.43 20.29 -8.79
N ILE A 131 4.30 20.88 -9.12
CA ILE A 131 4.19 21.93 -10.14
C ILE A 131 4.11 23.27 -9.41
N GLN A 132 5.13 24.10 -9.55
CA GLN A 132 5.25 25.40 -8.88
C GLN A 132 5.65 26.44 -9.93
N SER A 133 4.89 27.52 -10.03
CA SER A 133 5.16 28.61 -11.00
C SER A 133 5.36 28.14 -12.45
N GLY A 134 4.68 27.07 -12.84
CA GLY A 134 4.75 26.48 -14.18
C GLY A 134 5.98 25.60 -14.44
N GLU A 135 6.74 25.25 -13.40
CA GLU A 135 7.87 24.34 -13.48
C GLU A 135 7.57 23.05 -12.71
N VAL A 136 8.03 21.92 -13.25
CA VAL A 136 7.95 20.62 -12.59
C VAL A 136 9.22 20.38 -11.80
N ILE A 137 9.08 20.19 -10.50
CA ILE A 137 10.15 20.02 -9.53
C ILE A 137 9.99 18.64 -8.87
N ILE A 138 11.08 17.91 -8.74
CA ILE A 138 11.13 16.65 -7.99
C ILE A 138 11.64 16.96 -6.59
N SER A 139 10.98 16.46 -5.54
CA SER A 139 11.45 16.65 -4.16
C SER A 139 12.85 16.04 -3.98
N GLY A 140 13.70 16.69 -3.20
CA GLY A 140 15.12 16.32 -3.13
C GLY A 140 15.39 14.89 -2.66
N GLU A 141 14.66 14.43 -1.65
CA GLU A 141 14.77 13.07 -1.12
C GLU A 141 13.49 12.27 -1.34
N LYS A 142 13.66 10.96 -1.54
CA LYS A 142 12.57 9.99 -1.50
C LYS A 142 12.25 9.61 -0.05
N MET A 143 10.99 9.29 0.20
CA MET A 143 10.49 8.89 1.51
C MET A 143 10.46 7.37 1.63
N ASP A 144 10.97 6.81 2.72
CA ASP A 144 10.73 5.40 3.09
C ASP A 144 9.30 5.27 3.60
N ALA A 145 8.40 4.93 2.68
CA ALA A 145 6.97 4.92 2.88
C ALA A 145 6.38 3.79 2.04
N PRO A 146 6.34 2.56 2.60
CA PRO A 146 5.80 1.41 1.90
C PRO A 146 4.35 1.65 1.48
N ASN A 147 4.06 1.45 0.20
CA ASN A 147 2.73 1.65 -0.37
C ASN A 147 2.43 0.57 -1.40
N CYS A 148 1.16 0.17 -1.50
CA CYS A 148 0.71 -0.80 -2.50
C CYS A 148 -0.25 -0.16 -3.50
N ILE A 149 -0.31 -0.71 -4.72
CA ILE A 149 -1.26 -0.25 -5.74
C ILE A 149 -2.68 -0.30 -5.19
N GLY A 150 -3.45 0.77 -5.43
CA GLY A 150 -4.84 0.89 -4.99
C GLY A 150 -5.00 1.31 -3.53
N GLN A 151 -3.91 1.57 -2.79
CA GLN A 151 -3.99 2.22 -1.49
C GLN A 151 -3.97 3.75 -1.64
N ASP A 152 -4.89 4.40 -0.95
CA ASP A 152 -4.94 5.86 -0.82
C ASP A 152 -3.86 6.34 0.17
N ILE A 153 -3.36 7.56 -0.03
CA ILE A 153 -2.41 8.22 0.86
C ILE A 153 -3.05 9.49 1.42
N ASP A 154 -2.89 9.69 2.74
CA ASP A 154 -3.40 10.89 3.41
C ASP A 154 -2.76 12.16 2.85
N GLU A 155 -3.58 13.20 2.67
CA GLU A 155 -3.17 14.52 2.18
C GLU A 155 -1.97 15.10 2.96
N LYS A 156 -1.82 14.77 4.25
CA LYS A 156 -0.67 15.21 5.06
C LYS A 156 0.68 14.83 4.46
N VAL A 157 0.79 13.68 3.78
CA VAL A 157 2.03 13.27 3.11
C VAL A 157 2.34 14.20 1.95
N PHE A 158 1.32 14.57 1.17
CA PHE A 158 1.45 15.56 0.09
C PHE A 158 1.84 16.94 0.64
N ASN A 159 1.27 17.34 1.78
CA ASN A 159 1.62 18.60 2.44
C ASN A 159 3.06 18.56 2.97
N GLY A 160 3.50 17.41 3.50
CA GLY A 160 4.89 17.18 3.89
C GLY A 160 5.85 17.38 2.72
N VAL A 161 5.50 16.89 1.53
CA VAL A 161 6.26 17.16 0.29
C VAL A 161 6.25 18.64 -0.07
N ALA A 162 5.07 19.29 -0.05
CA ALA A 162 4.93 20.71 -0.36
C ALA A 162 5.81 21.61 0.52
N LEU A 163 5.91 21.28 1.81
CA LEU A 163 6.70 22.03 2.79
C LEU A 163 8.17 21.59 2.88
N GLY A 164 8.60 20.59 2.11
CA GLY A 164 9.93 20.01 2.19
C GLY A 164 10.23 19.28 3.51
N LYS A 165 9.20 18.80 4.21
CA LYS A 165 9.26 18.15 5.54
C LYS A 165 9.00 16.64 5.50
N ALA A 166 8.83 16.06 4.32
CA ALA A 166 8.30 14.71 4.14
C ALA A 166 9.17 13.59 4.76
N THR A 167 10.38 13.90 5.22
CA THR A 167 11.31 12.98 5.90
C THR A 167 11.08 12.83 7.41
N GLU A 168 10.29 13.69 8.06
CA GLU A 168 10.16 13.68 9.53
C GLU A 168 8.95 12.89 10.07
N GLU A 169 7.88 12.67 9.29
CA GLU A 169 6.62 12.12 9.82
C GLU A 169 6.56 10.57 9.82
N THR A 170 7.35 9.90 8.99
CA THR A 170 7.47 8.42 9.03
C THR A 170 8.21 7.91 10.27
N ALA A 171 8.95 8.76 10.97
CA ALA A 171 9.62 8.42 12.23
C ALA A 171 8.65 8.26 13.43
N GLU A 172 7.38 8.66 13.31
CA GLU A 172 6.40 8.45 14.40
C GLU A 172 5.69 7.09 14.34
N ILE A 173 5.72 6.40 13.18
CA ILE A 173 5.23 5.01 13.08
C ILE A 173 6.26 4.03 13.67
N ASP A 174 7.54 4.38 13.61
CA ASP A 174 8.66 3.56 14.13
C ASP A 174 8.88 3.67 15.66
N LYS A 175 8.13 4.54 16.36
CA LYS A 175 8.18 4.64 17.84
C LYS A 175 7.42 3.53 18.57
N LEU A 176 6.80 2.59 17.86
CA LEU A 176 6.30 1.33 18.45
C LEU A 176 7.30 0.18 18.26
N LYS A 177 8.56 0.41 18.63
CA LYS A 177 9.51 -0.67 18.88
C LYS A 177 9.14 -1.32 20.23
N PRO A 178 8.78 -2.62 20.30
CA PRO A 178 8.72 -3.30 21.58
C PRO A 178 10.17 -3.49 22.05
N GLU A 179 10.61 -2.65 22.98
CA GLU A 179 11.69 -3.04 23.88
C GLU A 179 11.28 -4.34 24.58
N ASN A 180 12.00 -5.41 24.23
CA ASN A 180 12.29 -6.55 25.06
C ASN A 180 11.17 -6.99 26.04
N LYS A 181 10.17 -7.70 25.52
CA LYS A 181 9.07 -8.29 26.31
C LYS A 181 9.44 -9.61 26.99
N GLU A 182 10.67 -9.78 27.47
CA GLU A 182 11.00 -10.91 28.36
C GLU A 182 10.87 -10.59 29.86
N GLY A 183 10.52 -9.36 30.27
CA GLY A 183 10.38 -9.00 31.70
C GLY A 183 8.99 -8.57 32.17
N LEU A 184 8.11 -8.12 31.27
CA LEU A 184 6.90 -7.39 31.68
C LEU A 184 5.71 -8.28 32.01
N PHE A 185 5.52 -9.39 31.28
CA PHE A 185 4.40 -10.31 31.52
C PHE A 185 4.57 -11.15 32.80
N ASP A 186 5.81 -11.41 33.22
CA ASP A 186 6.09 -12.11 34.49
C ASP A 186 5.82 -11.24 35.71
N SER A 187 6.05 -9.92 35.62
CA SER A 187 5.73 -8.98 36.70
C SER A 187 4.21 -8.79 36.87
N ILE A 188 3.46 -8.79 35.75
CA ILE A 188 2.00 -8.71 35.77
C ILE A 188 1.39 -10.00 36.31
N LYS A 189 1.89 -11.20 35.93
CA LYS A 189 1.41 -12.47 36.50
C LYS A 189 1.67 -12.59 38.00
N LYS A 190 2.81 -12.08 38.49
CA LYS A 190 3.14 -12.14 39.93
C LYS A 190 2.25 -11.20 40.75
N THR A 191 1.93 -10.04 40.22
CA THR A 191 1.03 -9.06 40.86
C THR A 191 -0.42 -9.55 40.89
N PHE A 192 -0.89 -10.19 39.82
CA PHE A 192 -2.24 -10.79 39.79
C PHE A 192 -2.36 -12.03 40.70
N LYS A 193 -1.31 -12.84 40.85
CA LYS A 193 -1.34 -13.99 41.77
C LYS A 193 -1.36 -13.58 43.26
N GLN A 194 -0.85 -12.39 43.58
CA GLN A 194 -0.92 -11.82 44.93
C GLN A 194 -2.26 -11.13 45.25
N LEU A 195 -3.02 -10.70 44.23
CA LEU A 195 -4.32 -10.05 44.40
C LEU A 195 -5.50 -11.03 44.57
N PHE A 196 -5.31 -12.32 44.27
CA PHE A 196 -6.37 -13.35 44.34
C PHE A 196 -6.06 -14.52 45.28
N SER A 197 -5.16 -14.34 46.26
CA SER A 197 -5.06 -15.25 47.41
C SER A 197 -5.41 -14.50 48.68
N SER A 198 -6.70 -14.19 48.83
CA SER A 198 -7.32 -14.00 50.14
C SER A 198 -7.84 -15.36 50.62
N GLU A 199 -7.42 -15.72 51.83
CA GLU A 199 -7.82 -16.88 52.61
C GLU A 199 -9.30 -17.26 52.46
N GLU A 200 -9.54 -18.55 52.23
CA GLU A 200 -10.77 -19.21 52.64
C GLU A 200 -10.53 -19.73 54.07
N GLU A 201 -10.82 -18.90 55.07
CA GLU A 201 -10.91 -19.35 56.46
C GLU A 201 -12.07 -20.35 56.58
N THR A 202 -11.75 -21.56 57.02
CA THR A 202 -12.72 -22.59 57.39
C THR A 202 -13.31 -22.27 58.77
N PRO A 203 -14.63 -22.41 58.98
CA PRO A 203 -15.21 -22.19 60.30
C PRO A 203 -14.94 -23.38 61.23
N GLN A 204 -14.59 -23.07 62.47
CA GLN A 204 -14.50 -24.03 63.58
C GLN A 204 -15.80 -24.83 63.75
N SER A 205 -15.67 -26.14 63.98
CA SER A 205 -16.73 -26.94 64.61
C SER A 205 -16.21 -27.64 65.87
N ASN A 206 -16.87 -27.30 66.99
CA ASN A 206 -16.94 -27.95 68.31
C ASN A 206 -15.67 -28.07 69.16
#